data_AF-A0A3M1FJU1-F1
#
_entry.id   AF-A0A3M1FJU1-F1
#
_cell.length_a   1.000
_cell.length_b   1.000
_cell.length_c   1.000
_cell.angle_alpha   90.00
_cell.angle_beta   90.00
_cell.angle_gamma   90.00
#
_symmetry.space_group_name_H-M   'P 1'
#
loop_
_entity.id
_entity.type
_entity.pdbx_description
1 polymer ?
#
loop_
_entity_poly.entity_id
_entity_poly.type
_entity_poly.pdbx_seq_one_letter_code
_entity_poly.pdbx_strand_id
1 'polypeptide(L)'
;MDGSLKLFRIWGIDVQVHWSFLLILAYGAFIYGGAAANPVVGALYGVVVILLLFVCVVLHEFGHALTAKFFKVNVPYITLLPIGGIAQLERMPRKPSQEFLIAVAGPAVNFVIAFLLAPVALL
;
A
#
# COMPACT_ATOMS: atom_id res chain seq x y z
N MET A 1 -5.75 7.41 15.89
CA MET A 1 -4.34 6.97 15.88
C MET A 1 -3.52 8.25 15.85
N ASP A 2 -3.06 8.70 17.01
CA ASP A 2 -2.32 9.96 17.12
C ASP A 2 -0.99 9.81 16.37
N GLY A 3 -0.79 10.61 15.32
CA GLY A 3 0.44 10.58 14.51
C GLY A 3 0.28 10.11 13.05
N SER A 4 -0.93 10.07 12.49
CA SER A 4 -1.13 9.95 11.04
C SER A 4 -1.29 11.31 10.36
N LEU A 5 -0.64 11.48 9.21
CA LEU A 5 -0.78 12.63 8.33
C LEU A 5 -1.62 12.23 7.11
N LYS A 6 -2.69 12.97 6.83
CA LYS A 6 -3.47 12.77 5.60
C LYS A 6 -2.67 13.25 4.40
N LEU A 7 -2.47 12.36 3.43
CA LEU A 7 -1.81 12.70 2.16
C LEU A 7 -2.81 13.24 1.14
N PHE A 8 -3.83 12.43 0.84
CA PHE A 8 -4.83 12.73 -0.19
C PHE A 8 -6.13 11.96 0.06
N ARG A 9 -7.18 12.28 -0.70
CA ARG A 9 -8.48 11.59 -0.66
C ARG A 9 -8.85 11.12 -2.06
N ILE A 10 -9.12 9.82 -2.21
CA ILE A 10 -9.58 9.22 -3.47
C ILE A 10 -10.85 8.41 -3.19
N TRP A 11 -11.88 8.57 -4.03
CA TRP A 11 -13.18 7.91 -3.88
C TRP A 11 -13.80 8.03 -2.47
N GLY A 12 -13.54 9.13 -1.77
CA GLY A 12 -14.01 9.37 -0.41
C GLY A 12 -13.26 8.59 0.69
N ILE A 13 -12.14 7.94 0.36
CA ILE A 13 -11.24 7.24 1.28
C ILE A 13 -10.02 8.14 1.51
N ASP A 14 -9.70 8.47 2.76
CA ASP A 14 -8.49 9.21 3.11
C ASP A 14 -7.27 8.30 3.14
N VAL A 15 -6.28 8.57 2.32
CA VAL A 15 -4.98 7.89 2.41
C VAL A 15 -4.10 8.69 3.37
N GLN A 16 -3.63 8.04 4.41
CA GLN A 16 -2.86 8.63 5.48
C GLN A 16 -1.55 7.87 5.66
N VAL A 17 -0.51 8.56 6.12
CA VAL A 17 0.78 7.96 6.48
C VAL A 17 1.00 8.15 7.95
N HIS A 18 1.26 7.07 8.68
CA HIS A 18 1.69 7.15 10.06
C HIS A 18 3.17 7.56 10.13
N TRP A 19 3.58 8.36 11.12
CA TRP A 19 4.97 8.82 11.27
C TRP A 19 6.00 7.67 11.24
N SER A 20 5.61 6.49 11.73
CA SER A 20 6.47 5.31 11.73
C SER A 20 6.86 4.85 10.32
N PHE A 21 6.12 5.22 9.28
CA PHE A 21 6.46 4.95 7.88
C PHE A 21 7.86 5.44 7.50
N LEU A 22 8.35 6.52 8.13
CA LEU A 22 9.71 6.99 7.89
C LEU A 22 10.78 5.95 8.27
N LEU A 23 10.47 5.02 9.19
CA LEU A 23 11.39 3.95 9.58
C LEU A 23 11.68 3.00 8.42
N ILE A 24 10.67 2.64 7.62
CA ILE A 24 10.89 1.74 6.48
C ILE A 24 11.69 2.46 5.38
N LEU A 25 11.42 3.75 5.14
CA LEU A 25 12.22 4.56 4.20
C LEU A 25 13.69 4.68 4.65
N ALA A 26 13.92 4.98 5.94
CA ALA A 26 15.25 5.06 6.51
C ALA A 26 15.98 3.72 6.44
N TYR A 27 15.27 2.61 6.71
CA TYR A 27 15.82 1.26 6.60
C TYR A 27 16.24 0.93 5.17
N GLY A 28 15.41 1.22 4.16
CA GLY A 28 15.81 1.05 2.76
C GLY A 28 17.00 1.92 2.37
N ALA A 29 16.99 3.19 2.75
CA ALA A 29 18.10 4.09 2.50
C ALA A 29 19.41 3.55 3.09
N PHE A 30 19.36 3.01 4.32
CA PHE A 30 20.51 2.46 5.01
C PHE A 30 21.05 1.18 4.34
N ILE A 31 20.16 0.21 4.02
CA ILE A 31 20.56 -1.06 3.41
C ILE A 31 21.15 -0.86 2.01
N TYR A 32 20.44 -0.12 1.15
CA TYR A 32 20.91 0.10 -0.22
C TYR A 32 22.08 1.08 -0.29
N GLY A 33 22.15 2.06 0.62
CA GLY A 33 23.29 2.96 0.75
C GLY A 33 24.56 2.24 1.21
N GLY A 34 24.46 1.32 2.16
CA GLY A 34 25.61 0.53 2.65
C GLY A 34 26.16 -0.48 1.63
N ALA A 35 25.32 -0.93 0.69
CA ALA A 35 25.71 -1.90 -0.35
C ALA A 35 26.23 -1.25 -1.65
N ALA A 36 26.01 0.06 -1.84
CA ALA A 36 26.35 0.75 -3.08
C ALA A 36 27.76 1.35 -3.04
N ALA A 37 28.44 1.37 -4.20
CA ALA A 37 29.74 2.05 -4.35
C ALA A 37 29.65 3.56 -4.05
N ASN A 38 28.52 4.18 -4.35
CA ASN A 38 28.18 5.52 -3.92
C ASN A 38 27.02 5.46 -2.92
N PRO A 39 27.27 5.72 -1.61
CA PRO A 39 26.24 5.58 -0.58
C PRO A 39 25.02 6.47 -0.78
N VAL A 40 25.19 7.67 -1.34
CA VAL A 40 24.08 8.60 -1.60
C VAL A 40 23.17 8.06 -2.69
N VAL A 41 23.76 7.56 -3.79
CA VAL A 41 23.00 6.97 -4.89
C VAL A 41 22.26 5.70 -4.43
N GLY A 42 22.93 4.84 -3.66
CA GLY A 42 22.32 3.65 -3.07
C GLY A 42 21.15 3.99 -2.14
N ALA A 43 21.31 5.00 -1.28
CA ALA A 43 20.26 5.43 -0.36
C ALA A 43 19.03 5.96 -1.12
N LEU A 44 19.23 6.79 -2.15
CA LEU A 44 18.15 7.29 -3.00
C LEU A 44 17.44 6.16 -3.73
N TYR A 45 18.20 5.19 -4.25
CA TYR A 45 17.64 3.99 -4.89
C TYR A 45 16.74 3.21 -3.92
N GLY A 46 17.21 2.96 -2.70
CA GLY A 46 16.42 2.28 -1.66
C GLY A 46 15.13 3.00 -1.32
N VAL A 47 15.16 4.34 -1.20
CA VAL A 47 13.95 5.15 -0.98
C VAL A 47 12.97 5.00 -2.14
N VAL A 48 13.44 5.10 -3.39
CA VAL A 48 12.58 4.95 -4.58
C VAL A 48 11.95 3.57 -4.64
N VAL A 49 12.72 2.51 -4.40
CA VAL A 49 12.22 1.12 -4.38
C VAL A 49 11.10 0.96 -3.35
N ILE A 50 11.28 1.48 -2.13
CA ILE A 50 10.25 1.39 -1.08
C ILE A 50 9.02 2.21 -1.45
N LEU A 51 9.18 3.42 -2.00
CA LEU A 51 8.04 4.21 -2.44
C LEU A 51 7.25 3.48 -3.54
N LEU A 52 7.92 2.87 -4.51
CA LEU A 52 7.28 2.05 -5.56
C LEU A 52 6.57 0.83 -4.98
N LEU A 53 7.19 0.13 -4.03
CA LEU A 53 6.55 -0.96 -3.30
C LEU A 53 5.25 -0.49 -2.64
N PHE A 54 5.28 0.68 -1.98
CA PHE A 54 4.10 1.21 -1.30
C PHE A 54 3.02 1.75 -2.25
N VAL A 55 3.37 2.14 -3.48
CA VAL A 55 2.36 2.37 -4.53
C VAL A 55 1.58 1.09 -4.79
N CYS A 56 2.25 -0.07 -4.90
CA CYS A 56 1.56 -1.36 -5.05
C CYS A 56 0.70 -1.69 -3.82
N VAL A 57 1.21 -1.45 -2.60
CA VAL A 57 0.44 -1.64 -1.36
C VAL A 57 -0.80 -0.76 -1.33
N VAL A 58 -0.70 0.52 -1.70
CA VAL A 58 -1.86 1.42 -1.76
C VAL A 58 -2.90 0.89 -2.74
N LEU A 59 -2.49 0.46 -3.94
CA LEU A 59 -3.39 -0.12 -4.93
C LEU A 59 -4.04 -1.41 -4.43
N HIS A 60 -3.29 -2.27 -3.74
CA HIS A 60 -3.78 -3.47 -3.07
C HIS A 60 -4.88 -3.15 -2.06
N GLU A 61 -4.63 -2.20 -1.15
CA GLU A 61 -5.61 -1.75 -0.15
C GLU A 61 -6.85 -1.13 -0.81
N PHE A 62 -6.68 -0.41 -1.93
CA PHE A 62 -7.83 0.07 -2.71
C PHE A 62 -8.66 -1.07 -3.30
N GLY A 63 -8.05 -2.19 -3.69
CA GLY A 63 -8.78 -3.40 -4.10
C GLY A 63 -9.74 -3.90 -3.02
N HIS A 64 -9.26 -3.99 -1.78
CA HIS A 64 -10.09 -4.32 -0.62
C HIS A 64 -11.17 -3.26 -0.38
N ALA A 65 -10.76 -1.98 -0.32
CA ALA A 65 -11.62 -0.89 0.07
C ALA A 65 -12.77 -0.64 -0.92
N LEU A 66 -12.50 -0.73 -2.22
CA LEU A 66 -13.52 -0.55 -3.26
C LEU A 66 -14.51 -1.71 -3.28
N THR A 67 -14.03 -2.94 -3.12
CA THR A 67 -14.91 -4.12 -3.02
C THR A 67 -15.79 -4.04 -1.76
N ALA A 68 -15.24 -3.59 -0.63
CA ALA A 68 -16.01 -3.34 0.59
C ALA A 68 -17.09 -2.27 0.36
N LYS A 69 -16.73 -1.18 -0.32
CA LYS A 69 -17.64 -0.09 -0.66
C LYS A 69 -18.75 -0.53 -1.60
N PHE A 70 -18.46 -1.42 -2.55
CA PHE A 70 -19.47 -2.07 -3.40
C PHE A 70 -20.51 -2.84 -2.57
N PHE A 71 -20.08 -3.51 -1.49
CA PHE A 71 -20.98 -4.15 -0.52
C PHE A 71 -21.58 -3.20 0.53
N LYS A 72 -21.52 -1.89 0.30
CA LYS A 72 -22.05 -0.83 1.19
C LYS A 72 -21.40 -0.82 2.58
N VAL A 73 -20.15 -1.28 2.68
CA VAL A 73 -19.30 -1.11 3.86
C VAL A 73 -18.47 0.15 3.66
N ASN A 74 -18.58 1.11 4.58
CA ASN A 74 -17.79 2.33 4.49
C ASN A 74 -16.34 2.07 4.92
N VAL A 75 -15.42 2.76 4.24
CA VAL A 75 -13.98 2.71 4.48
C VAL A 75 -13.49 4.14 4.57
N PRO A 76 -13.45 4.75 5.77
CA PRO A 76 -13.12 6.17 5.91
C PRO A 76 -11.66 6.50 5.57
N TYR A 77 -10.73 5.60 5.86
CA TYR A 77 -9.30 5.83 5.63
C TYR A 77 -8.48 4.55 5.43
N ILE A 78 -7.35 4.69 4.73
CA ILE A 78 -6.27 3.72 4.60
C ILE A 78 -5.03 4.34 5.26
N THR A 79 -4.42 3.62 6.21
CA THR A 79 -3.22 4.09 6.91
C THR A 79 -2.01 3.28 6.45
N LEU A 80 -0.97 3.96 5.99
CA LEU A 80 0.32 3.37 5.64
C LEU A 80 1.23 3.30 6.87
N LEU A 81 1.74 2.11 7.13
CA LEU A 81 2.64 1.72 8.20
C LEU A 81 3.89 1.06 7.61
N PRO A 82 4.98 0.89 8.39
CA PRO A 82 6.17 0.19 7.92
C PRO A 82 5.94 -1.22 7.37
N ILE A 83 4.92 -1.90 7.89
CA ILE A 83 4.63 -3.31 7.56
C ILE A 83 3.69 -3.42 6.35
N GLY A 84 3.01 -2.34 5.95
CA GLY A 84 2.04 -2.34 4.87
C GLY A 84 0.98 -1.25 5.00
N GLY A 85 -0.16 -1.44 4.33
CA GLY A 85 -1.33 -0.58 4.48
C GLY A 85 -2.40 -1.27 5.31
N ILE A 86 -3.24 -0.50 5.98
CA ILE A 86 -4.44 -1.01 6.65
C ILE A 86 -5.63 -0.18 6.20
N ALA A 87 -6.55 -0.80 5.45
CA ALA A 87 -7.87 -0.24 5.18
C ALA A 87 -8.79 -0.38 6.40
N GLN A 88 -9.29 0.74 6.93
CA GLN A 88 -10.22 0.72 8.06
C GLN A 88 -11.63 0.43 7.55
N LEU A 89 -12.15 -0.78 7.75
CA LEU A 89 -13.56 -1.06 7.51
C LEU A 89 -14.38 -0.67 8.76
N GLU A 90 -15.51 0.02 8.56
CA GLU A 90 -16.43 0.34 9.66
C GLU A 90 -17.08 -0.91 10.28
N ARG A 91 -17.29 -1.94 9.45
CA ARG A 91 -17.84 -3.23 9.87
C ARG A 91 -17.41 -4.33 8.91
N MET A 92 -17.33 -5.55 9.40
CA MET A 92 -17.22 -6.73 8.53
C MET A 92 -18.57 -7.02 7.84
N PRO A 93 -18.57 -7.48 6.57
CA PRO A 93 -19.79 -7.94 5.92
C PRO A 93 -20.41 -9.13 6.66
N ARG A 94 -21.75 -9.25 6.60
CA ARG A 94 -22.46 -10.37 7.25
C ARG A 94 -22.42 -11.67 6.45
N LYS A 95 -22.15 -11.61 5.14
CA LYS A 95 -22.14 -12.78 4.26
C LYS A 95 -20.69 -13.25 4.08
N PRO A 96 -20.37 -14.52 4.35
CA PRO A 96 -19.01 -15.07 4.16
C PRO A 96 -18.49 -14.89 2.73
N SER A 97 -19.37 -14.95 1.72
CA SER A 97 -18.99 -14.72 0.33
C SER A 97 -18.53 -13.29 0.05
N GLN A 98 -19.08 -12.29 0.74
CA GLN A 98 -18.66 -10.90 0.60
C GLN A 98 -17.29 -10.67 1.23
N GLU A 99 -17.08 -11.24 2.42
CA GLU A 99 -15.78 -11.21 3.09
C GLU A 99 -14.70 -11.87 2.23
N PHE A 100 -14.99 -13.04 1.65
CA PHE A 100 -14.07 -13.71 0.73
C PHE A 100 -13.74 -12.85 -0.50
N LEU A 101 -14.74 -12.24 -1.13
CA LEU A 101 -14.53 -11.37 -2.29
C LEU A 101 -13.70 -10.13 -1.93
N ILE A 102 -13.93 -9.53 -0.76
CA ILE A 102 -13.09 -8.42 -0.27
C ILE A 102 -11.66 -8.93 -0.07
N ALA A 103 -11.46 -10.05 0.62
CA ALA A 103 -10.14 -10.59 0.93
C ALA A 103 -9.33 -10.97 -0.33
N VAL A 104 -9.98 -11.40 -1.41
CA VAL A 104 -9.29 -11.74 -2.67
C VAL A 104 -9.07 -10.50 -3.55
N ALA A 105 -9.84 -9.42 -3.37
CA ALA A 105 -9.74 -8.25 -4.23
C ALA A 105 -8.37 -7.56 -4.20
N GLY A 106 -7.76 -7.40 -3.02
CA GLY A 106 -6.40 -6.85 -2.90
C GLY A 106 -5.35 -7.71 -3.63
N PRO A 107 -5.25 -9.02 -3.35
CA PRO A 107 -4.37 -9.93 -4.08
C PRO A 107 -4.60 -9.92 -5.59
N ALA A 108 -5.86 -9.87 -6.05
CA ALA A 108 -6.18 -9.78 -7.46
C ALA A 108 -5.60 -8.51 -8.12
N VAL A 109 -5.61 -7.37 -7.43
CA VAL A 109 -4.94 -6.15 -7.91
C VAL A 109 -3.44 -6.38 -8.11
N ASN A 110 -2.77 -7.08 -7.19
CA ASN A 110 -1.34 -7.39 -7.35
C ASN A 110 -1.07 -8.30 -8.56
N PHE A 111 -1.93 -9.30 -8.82
CA PHE A 111 -1.82 -10.13 -10.02
C PHE A 111 -1.99 -9.32 -11.30
N VAL A 112 -2.93 -8.35 -11.33
CA VAL A 112 -3.10 -7.44 -12.46
C VAL A 112 -1.87 -6.56 -12.65
N ILE A 113 -1.32 -5.98 -11.58
CA ILE A 113 -0.09 -5.18 -11.63
C ILE A 113 1.07 -6.03 -12.19
N ALA A 114 1.26 -7.24 -11.67
CA ALA A 114 2.30 -8.14 -12.12
C ALA A 114 2.13 -8.50 -13.61
N PHE A 115 0.91 -8.79 -14.05
CA PHE A 115 0.62 -9.09 -15.46
C PHE A 115 0.92 -7.89 -16.38
N LEU A 116 0.56 -6.67 -15.97
CA LEU A 116 0.81 -5.46 -16.75
C LEU A 116 2.29 -5.06 -16.79
N LEU A 117 3.04 -5.34 -15.73
CA LEU A 117 4.47 -5.05 -15.64
C LEU A 117 5.37 -6.16 -16.21
N ALA A 118 4.86 -7.39 -16.35
CA ALA A 118 5.64 -8.51 -16.86
C ALA A 118 6.31 -8.23 -18.22
N PRO A 119 5.67 -7.58 -19.22
CA PRO A 119 6.35 -7.23 -20.46
C PRO A 119 7.54 -6.29 -20.25
N VAL A 120 7.41 -5.30 -19.36
CA VAL A 120 8.50 -4.35 -19.06
C VAL A 120 9.66 -5.04 -18.38
N ALA A 121 9.39 -6.03 -17.53
CA ALA A 121 10.42 -6.81 -16.84
C ALA A 121 11.14 -7.83 -17.75
N LEU A 122 10.56 -8.16 -18.91
CA LEU A 122 11.11 -9.11 -19.88
C LEU A 122 11.84 -8.44 -21.06
N LEU A 123 11.80 -7.10 -21.13
CA LEU A 123 12.57 -6.28 -22.09
C LEU A 123 13.98 -6.02 -21.56
#